data_AF-A0A9N9F5N7-F1
#
_entry.id   AF-A0A9N9F5N7-F1
#
_cell.length_a   1.000
_cell.length_b   1.000
_cell.length_c   1.000
_cell.angle_alpha   90.00
_cell.angle_beta   90.00
_cell.angle_gamma   90.00
#
_symmetry.space_group_name_H-M   'P 1'
#
loop_
_entity.id
_entity.type
_entity.pdbx_description
1 polymer ?
#
loop_
_entity_poly.entity_id
_entity_poly.type
_entity_poly.pdbx_seq_one_letter_code
_entity_poly.pdbx_strand_id
1 'polypeptide(L)'
;MAKPFLQNLMGQQLEGIWHTSIVVYGLEYYFGYGILFELPGQTHHGIPLEIIDMGETEVPQEIFEEYIDEIREYYTGEKYHLIDRNCNTFTKEVCEFLVGKPIPSHITDLPEEFFRTPFGQQLLPIIESMFGPSSQLGSRQSGLSNQLDPSGQLDSSDQLDPNRQLDPNRQL
;
A
#
# COMPACT_ATOMS: atom_id res chain seq x y z
N MET A 1 -10.93 12.79 -15.45
CA MET A 1 -12.21 12.21 -14.98
C MET A 1 -12.08 11.48 -13.63
N ALA A 2 -10.88 11.09 -13.17
CA ALA A 2 -10.69 10.46 -11.87
C ALA A 2 -10.91 11.40 -10.65
N LYS A 3 -10.64 12.70 -10.79
CA LYS A 3 -10.61 13.67 -9.67
C LYS A 3 -11.95 13.83 -8.91
N PRO A 4 -13.12 13.97 -9.56
CA PRO A 4 -14.41 14.08 -8.86
C PRO A 4 -14.87 12.75 -8.24
N PHE A 5 -14.51 11.63 -8.86
CA PHE A 5 -14.83 10.30 -8.34
C PHE A 5 -13.95 9.93 -7.15
N LEU A 6 -12.65 10.24 -7.21
CA LEU A 6 -11.72 10.15 -6.09
C LEU A 6 -12.21 10.93 -4.88
N GLN A 7 -12.69 12.15 -5.05
CA GLN A 7 -13.29 12.94 -3.96
C GLN A 7 -14.51 12.23 -3.33
N ASN A 8 -15.32 11.55 -4.14
CA ASN A 8 -16.51 10.83 -3.67
C ASN A 8 -16.14 9.49 -2.99
N LEU A 9 -15.13 8.79 -3.51
CA LEU A 9 -14.59 7.55 -2.96
C LEU A 9 -13.81 7.79 -1.66
N MET A 10 -13.05 8.89 -1.55
CA MET A 10 -12.34 9.24 -0.30
C MET A 10 -13.32 9.68 0.81
N GLY A 11 -14.50 10.18 0.43
CA GLY A 11 -15.61 10.44 1.35
C GLY A 11 -16.44 9.21 1.74
N GLN A 12 -16.26 8.08 1.07
CA GLN A 12 -16.91 6.81 1.40
C GLN A 12 -15.85 5.81 1.84
N GLN A 13 -15.81 5.47 3.12
CA GLN A 13 -14.97 4.38 3.60
C GLN A 13 -15.38 3.10 2.87
N LEU A 14 -14.56 2.66 1.91
CA LEU A 14 -14.72 1.33 1.33
C LEU A 14 -14.43 0.34 2.46
N GLU A 15 -15.41 -0.49 2.80
CA GLU A 15 -15.21 -1.57 3.77
C GLU A 15 -14.04 -2.44 3.29
N GLY A 16 -12.91 -2.37 4.01
CA GLY A 16 -11.69 -3.10 3.68
C GLY A 16 -10.54 -2.28 3.06
N ILE A 17 -10.60 -0.95 3.01
CA ILE A 17 -9.42 -0.12 2.68
C ILE A 17 -9.23 0.93 3.78
N TRP A 18 -8.21 0.75 4.62
CA TRP A 18 -7.89 1.71 5.68
C TRP A 18 -7.25 2.96 5.08
N HIS A 19 -7.71 4.10 5.57
CA HIS A 19 -7.04 5.38 5.42
C HIS A 19 -6.10 5.58 6.60
N THR A 20 -4.91 6.11 6.33
CA THR A 20 -4.00 6.57 7.38
C THR A 20 -3.55 7.99 7.11
N SER A 21 -3.29 8.70 8.20
CA SER A 21 -2.71 10.03 8.25
C SER A 21 -1.63 10.07 9.34
N ILE A 22 -0.77 11.09 9.30
CA ILE A 22 0.27 11.32 10.31
C ILE A 22 -0.02 12.61 11.03
N VAL A 23 -0.07 12.56 12.36
CA VAL A 23 -0.14 13.75 13.21
C VAL A 23 1.24 14.10 13.72
N VAL A 24 1.79 15.23 13.27
CA VAL A 24 3.10 15.75 13.69
C VAL A 24 3.07 17.28 13.69
N TYR A 25 3.79 17.91 14.62
CA TYR A 25 3.82 19.38 14.79
C TYR A 25 2.44 20.03 14.92
N GLY A 26 1.45 19.29 15.46
CA GLY A 26 0.08 19.76 15.64
C GLY A 26 -0.80 19.74 14.39
N LEU A 27 -0.32 19.16 13.28
CA LEU A 27 -1.06 19.03 12.02
C LEU A 27 -1.19 17.56 11.63
N GLU A 28 -2.31 17.23 10.99
CA GLU A 28 -2.60 15.92 10.41
C GLU A 28 -2.34 15.96 8.90
N TYR A 29 -1.34 15.19 8.44
CA TYR A 29 -0.94 15.09 7.04
C TYR A 29 -1.45 13.79 6.42
N TYR A 30 -1.99 13.88 5.20
CA TYR A 30 -2.48 12.73 4.46
C TYR A 30 -2.37 12.93 2.95
N PHE A 31 -2.43 11.83 2.19
CA PHE A 31 -2.38 11.87 0.73
C PHE A 31 -3.76 11.58 0.13
N GLY A 32 -4.20 12.43 -0.79
CA GLY A 32 -5.42 12.22 -1.58
C GLY A 32 -5.24 12.71 -3.01
N TYR A 33 -5.83 13.85 -3.34
CA TYR A 33 -5.58 14.53 -4.63
C TYR A 33 -4.25 15.31 -4.67
N GLY A 34 -3.39 15.08 -3.69
CA GLY A 34 -2.19 15.82 -3.33
C GLY A 34 -1.83 15.51 -1.88
N ILE A 35 -0.68 15.99 -1.40
CA ILE A 35 -0.41 16.03 0.04
C ILE A 35 -1.24 17.17 0.65
N LEU A 36 -2.04 16.82 1.65
CA LEU A 36 -2.96 17.71 2.34
C LEU A 36 -2.65 17.69 3.83
N PHE A 37 -2.98 18.77 4.52
CA PHE A 37 -2.90 18.83 5.96
C PHE A 37 -4.04 19.64 6.55
N GLU A 38 -4.53 19.22 7.70
CA GLU A 38 -5.58 19.88 8.46
C GLU A 38 -5.28 19.76 9.96
N LEU A 39 -6.13 20.36 10.80
CA LEU A 39 -6.08 20.08 12.23
C LEU A 39 -6.49 18.62 12.51
N PRO A 40 -5.85 17.94 13.48
CA PRO A 40 -6.15 16.55 13.80
C PRO A 40 -7.65 16.29 14.06
N GLY A 41 -8.20 15.30 13.36
CA GLY A 41 -9.61 14.90 13.46
C GLY A 41 -10.60 15.85 12.80
N GLN A 42 -10.12 16.83 12.01
CA GLN A 42 -10.98 17.75 11.24
C GLN A 42 -11.00 17.44 9.74
N THR A 43 -10.37 16.34 9.32
CA THR A 43 -10.43 15.87 7.94
C THR A 43 -11.82 15.32 7.61
N HIS A 44 -12.09 15.18 6.32
CA HIS A 44 -13.31 14.54 5.84
C HIS A 44 -13.40 13.04 6.20
N HIS A 45 -12.32 12.44 6.68
CA HIS A 45 -12.28 11.07 7.18
C HIS A 45 -12.87 10.93 8.59
N GLY A 46 -13.10 12.04 9.30
CA GLY A 46 -13.74 12.04 10.61
C GLY A 46 -12.81 11.60 11.74
N ILE A 47 -13.37 10.91 12.73
CA ILE A 47 -12.63 10.47 13.92
C ILE A 47 -11.88 9.17 13.59
N PRO A 48 -10.58 9.06 13.90
CA PRO A 48 -9.82 7.85 13.64
C PRO A 48 -10.37 6.65 14.43
N LEU A 49 -10.39 5.48 13.78
CA LEU A 49 -10.77 4.21 14.41
C LEU A 49 -9.69 3.73 15.40
N GLU A 50 -8.43 4.04 15.10
CA GLU A 50 -7.27 3.69 15.89
C GLU A 50 -6.25 4.83 15.84
N ILE A 51 -5.58 5.08 16.97
CA ILE A 51 -4.46 6.02 17.07
C ILE A 51 -3.26 5.22 17.54
N ILE A 52 -2.18 5.23 16.76
CA ILE A 52 -0.96 4.50 17.04
C ILE A 52 0.17 5.51 17.28
N ASP A 53 0.78 5.45 18.45
CA ASP A 53 1.96 6.25 18.74
C ASP A 53 3.17 5.70 17.99
N MET A 54 3.66 6.49 17.03
CA MET A 54 4.82 6.14 16.21
C MET A 54 6.14 6.54 16.90
N GLY A 55 6.12 7.31 17.98
CA GLY A 55 7.29 7.79 18.71
C GLY A 55 7.61 9.25 18.42
N GLU A 56 8.80 9.66 18.86
CA GLU A 56 9.28 11.04 18.77
C GLU A 56 10.27 11.22 17.62
N THR A 57 10.29 12.41 17.03
CA THR A 57 11.21 12.79 15.96
C THR A 57 12.11 13.93 16.43
N GLU A 58 13.39 13.87 16.06
CA GLU A 58 14.35 14.98 16.23
C GLU A 58 14.40 15.89 14.99
N VAL A 59 13.67 15.54 13.92
CA VAL A 59 13.58 16.35 12.71
C VAL A 59 12.88 17.67 13.06
N PRO A 60 13.47 18.84 12.76
CA PRO A 60 12.79 20.11 12.93
C PRO A 60 11.60 20.26 11.98
N GLN A 61 10.58 21.02 12.36
CA GLN A 61 9.40 21.24 11.53
C GLN A 61 9.77 21.80 10.16
N GLU A 62 10.72 22.74 10.09
CA GLU A 62 11.14 23.36 8.84
C GLU A 62 11.74 22.33 7.87
N ILE A 63 12.55 21.40 8.37
CA ILE A 63 13.15 20.33 7.57
C ILE A 63 12.08 19.34 7.09
N PHE A 64 11.08 19.07 7.93
CA PHE A 64 9.95 18.24 7.53
C PHE A 64 9.11 18.91 6.43
N GLU A 65 8.86 20.21 6.53
CA GLU A 65 8.12 20.96 5.50
C GLU A 65 8.89 20.97 4.17
N GLU A 66 10.22 21.16 4.19
CA GLU A 66 11.08 21.03 3.01
C GLU A 66 10.99 19.62 2.40
N TYR A 67 11.05 18.57 3.21
CA TYR A 67 10.89 17.20 2.76
C TYR A 67 9.51 16.95 2.13
N ILE A 68 8.43 17.43 2.77
CA ILE A 68 7.08 17.33 2.20
C ILE A 68 7.02 18.00 0.84
N ASP A 69 7.59 19.21 0.70
CA ASP A 69 7.63 19.94 -0.56
C ASP A 69 8.43 19.22 -1.65
N GLU A 70 9.53 18.55 -1.29
CA GLU A 70 10.30 17.70 -2.20
C GLU A 70 9.46 16.52 -2.72
N ILE A 71 8.75 15.81 -1.84
CA ILE A 71 8.00 14.62 -2.24
C ILE A 71 6.66 14.92 -2.92
N ARG A 72 6.16 16.17 -2.87
CA ARG A 72 4.88 16.57 -3.48
C ARG A 72 4.77 16.19 -4.95
N GLU A 73 5.86 16.23 -5.70
CA GLU A 73 5.84 15.87 -7.12
C GLU A 73 5.51 14.39 -7.35
N TYR A 74 5.79 13.51 -6.38
CA TYR A 74 5.47 12.09 -6.41
C TYR A 74 4.06 11.79 -5.87
N TYR A 75 3.55 12.66 -5.01
CA TYR A 75 2.24 12.57 -4.37
C TYR A 75 1.23 13.58 -4.97
N THR A 76 1.00 13.49 -6.28
CA THR A 76 -0.06 14.25 -6.96
C THR A 76 -1.32 13.39 -7.09
N GLY A 77 -2.49 14.02 -7.21
CA GLY A 77 -3.74 13.29 -7.44
C GLY A 77 -3.78 12.49 -8.75
N GLU A 78 -2.94 12.83 -9.72
CA GLU A 78 -2.77 12.04 -10.96
C GLU A 78 -1.95 10.78 -10.74
N LYS A 79 -1.05 10.80 -9.75
CA LYS A 79 -0.21 9.67 -9.34
C LYS A 79 -0.88 8.80 -8.28
N TYR A 80 -2.05 9.18 -7.77
CA TYR A 80 -2.82 8.40 -6.81
C TYR A 80 -3.32 7.10 -7.46
N HIS A 81 -3.01 5.98 -6.83
CA HIS A 81 -3.47 4.66 -7.22
C HIS A 81 -3.93 3.90 -5.98
N LEU A 82 -5.15 3.38 -5.98
CA LEU A 82 -5.78 2.78 -4.79
C LEU A 82 -4.93 1.67 -4.13
N ILE A 83 -4.19 0.91 -4.92
CA ILE A 83 -3.32 -0.19 -4.47
C ILE A 83 -1.87 0.28 -4.34
N ASP A 84 -1.27 0.68 -5.47
CA ASP A 84 0.16 0.93 -5.56
C ASP A 84 0.67 2.21 -4.89
N ARG A 85 -0.17 3.25 -4.79
CA ARG A 85 0.25 4.58 -4.30
C ARG A 85 -0.92 5.33 -3.69
N ASN A 86 -1.15 5.05 -2.42
CA ASN A 86 -2.29 5.56 -1.65
C ASN A 86 -1.81 6.22 -0.34
N CYS A 87 -2.75 6.57 0.53
CA CYS A 87 -2.49 7.17 1.83
C CYS A 87 -1.50 6.36 2.68
N ASN A 88 -1.58 5.02 2.64
CA ASN A 88 -0.73 4.13 3.44
C ASN A 88 0.70 4.10 2.90
N THR A 89 0.90 4.23 1.59
CA THR A 89 2.23 4.40 1.00
C THR A 89 2.86 5.70 1.49
N PHE A 90 2.11 6.79 1.46
CA PHE A 90 2.54 8.10 1.94
C PHE A 90 2.92 8.07 3.42
N THR A 91 2.02 7.59 4.28
CA THR A 91 2.27 7.55 5.72
C THR A 91 3.41 6.59 6.08
N LYS A 92 3.57 5.48 5.37
CA LYS A 92 4.76 4.63 5.52
C LYS A 92 6.05 5.41 5.27
N GLU A 93 6.15 6.10 4.14
CA GLU A 93 7.36 6.83 3.75
C GLU A 93 7.68 7.97 4.73
N VAL A 94 6.66 8.74 5.12
CA VAL A 94 6.82 9.84 6.06
C VAL A 94 7.17 9.34 7.47
N CYS A 95 6.60 8.22 7.93
CA CYS A 95 7.03 7.61 9.20
C CYS A 95 8.49 7.12 9.14
N GLU A 96 8.92 6.53 8.02
CA GLU A 96 10.31 6.13 7.83
C GLU A 96 11.26 7.35 7.90
N PHE A 97 10.86 8.49 7.34
CA PHE A 97 11.62 9.74 7.43
C PHE A 97 11.68 10.32 8.84
N LEU A 98 10.54 10.40 9.54
CA LEU A 98 10.45 11.06 10.85
C LEU A 98 11.00 10.20 12.00
N VAL A 99 10.68 8.91 12.02
CA VAL A 99 10.95 8.03 13.18
C VAL A 99 11.79 6.79 12.82
N GLY A 100 12.24 6.67 11.57
CA GLY A 100 13.13 5.58 11.13
C GLY A 100 12.46 4.20 11.06
N LYS A 101 11.12 4.12 11.12
CA LYS A 101 10.36 2.87 11.05
C LYS A 101 9.04 3.06 10.29
N PRO A 102 8.57 2.04 9.55
CA PRO A 102 7.31 2.11 8.84
C PRO A 102 6.12 2.00 9.80
N ILE A 103 4.93 2.32 9.28
CA ILE A 103 3.65 1.99 9.93
C ILE A 103 3.49 0.46 10.07
N PRO A 104 2.65 -0.02 11.00
CA PRO A 104 2.41 -1.46 11.18
C PRO A 104 2.01 -2.19 9.89
N SER A 105 2.59 -3.37 9.67
CA SER A 105 2.44 -4.11 8.40
C SER A 105 0.99 -4.51 8.11
N HIS A 106 0.19 -4.79 9.14
CA HIS A 106 -1.23 -5.12 8.97
C HIS A 106 -2.05 -4.00 8.30
N ILE A 107 -1.53 -2.75 8.28
CA ILE A 107 -2.15 -1.62 7.57
C ILE A 107 -1.65 -1.56 6.11
N THR A 108 -0.35 -1.77 5.88
CA THR A 108 0.23 -1.73 4.54
C THR A 108 -0.14 -2.92 3.67
N ASP A 109 -0.32 -4.08 4.30
CA ASP A 109 -0.63 -5.34 3.61
C ASP A 109 -2.12 -5.44 3.26
N LEU A 110 -2.95 -4.56 3.83
CA LEU A 110 -4.39 -4.71 3.78
C LEU A 110 -5.03 -4.56 2.40
N PRO A 111 -4.59 -3.63 1.52
CA PRO A 111 -5.05 -3.61 0.14
C PRO A 111 -4.80 -4.97 -0.52
N GLU A 112 -3.61 -5.54 -0.36
CA GLU A 112 -3.28 -6.83 -0.96
C GLU A 112 -4.16 -7.96 -0.40
N GLU A 113 -4.33 -8.03 0.91
CA GLU A 113 -5.18 -9.03 1.56
C GLU A 113 -6.65 -8.91 1.13
N PHE A 114 -7.17 -7.68 1.03
CA PHE A 114 -8.52 -7.43 0.54
C PHE A 114 -8.70 -7.95 -0.89
N PHE A 115 -7.73 -7.70 -1.78
CA PHE A 115 -7.79 -8.16 -3.18
C PHE A 115 -7.52 -9.66 -3.35
N ARG A 116 -7.05 -10.35 -2.32
CA ARG A 116 -7.03 -11.83 -2.31
C ARG A 116 -8.41 -12.43 -2.05
N THR A 117 -9.37 -11.66 -1.53
CA THR A 117 -10.74 -12.15 -1.32
C THR A 117 -11.52 -12.26 -2.64
N PRO A 118 -12.51 -13.16 -2.75
CA PRO A 118 -13.37 -13.25 -3.95
C PRO A 118 -14.08 -11.93 -4.27
N PHE A 119 -14.44 -11.15 -3.25
CA PHE A 119 -15.05 -9.84 -3.44
C PHE A 119 -14.05 -8.81 -3.97
N GLY A 120 -12.85 -8.75 -3.40
CA GLY A 120 -11.78 -7.88 -3.89
C GLY A 120 -11.43 -8.17 -5.35
N GLN A 121 -11.33 -9.45 -5.73
CA GLN A 121 -11.09 -9.85 -7.13
C GLN A 121 -12.19 -9.38 -8.10
N GLN A 122 -13.45 -9.34 -7.66
CA GLN A 122 -14.55 -8.80 -8.47
C GLN A 122 -14.46 -7.28 -8.67
N LEU A 123 -13.85 -6.56 -7.73
CA LEU A 123 -13.66 -5.11 -7.80
C LEU A 123 -12.43 -4.71 -8.64
N LEU A 124 -11.46 -5.61 -8.84
CA LEU A 124 -10.24 -5.31 -9.59
C LEU A 124 -10.49 -4.67 -10.97
N PRO A 125 -11.38 -5.19 -11.84
CA PRO A 125 -11.62 -4.57 -13.15
C PRO A 125 -12.17 -3.14 -13.06
N ILE A 126 -12.95 -2.84 -12.01
CA ILE A 126 -13.50 -1.50 -11.77
C ILE A 126 -12.37 -0.56 -11.37
N ILE A 127 -11.50 -1.02 -10.46
CA ILE A 127 -10.34 -0.27 -9.99
C ILE A 127 -9.36 -0.02 -11.14
N GLU A 128 -9.05 -1.05 -11.95
CA GLU A 128 -8.15 -0.90 -13.09
C GLU A 128 -8.72 0.03 -14.16
N SER A 129 -10.03 0.00 -14.38
CA SER A 129 -10.69 0.97 -15.26
C SER A 129 -10.60 2.41 -14.75
N MET A 130 -10.40 2.63 -13.45
CA MET A 130 -10.39 3.95 -12.82
C MET A 130 -8.99 4.49 -12.58
N PHE A 131 -8.07 3.62 -12.14
CA PHE A 131 -6.73 3.96 -11.69
C PHE A 131 -5.63 3.43 -12.62
N GLY A 132 -5.99 2.60 -13.60
CA GLY A 132 -5.05 1.85 -14.44
C GLY A 132 -4.64 0.51 -13.80
N PRO A 133 -3.90 -0.33 -14.55
CA PRO A 133 -3.43 -1.61 -14.04
C PRO A 133 -2.45 -1.43 -12.87
N SER A 134 -2.61 -2.26 -11.83
CA SER A 134 -1.68 -2.30 -10.70
C SER A 134 -0.40 -3.06 -11.06
N SER A 135 0.74 -2.43 -10.79
CA SER A 135 2.06 -3.04 -10.89
C SER A 135 2.29 -4.13 -9.84
N GLN A 136 1.68 -3.99 -8.65
CA GLN A 136 1.80 -4.96 -7.56
C GLN A 136 1.01 -6.25 -7.83
N LEU A 137 -0.12 -6.15 -8.54
CA LEU A 137 -0.93 -7.33 -8.91
C LEU A 137 -0.47 -7.97 -10.23
N GLY A 138 -0.05 -7.17 -11.22
CA GLY A 138 0.39 -7.67 -12.53
C GLY A 138 1.67 -8.52 -12.50
N SER A 139 2.55 -8.27 -11.52
CA SER A 139 3.79 -9.04 -11.30
C SER A 139 3.53 -10.45 -10.72
N ARG A 140 2.31 -10.78 -10.29
CA ARG A 140 1.96 -12.10 -9.75
C ARG A 140 1.19 -13.02 -10.71
N GLN A 141 0.51 -12.48 -11.73
CA GLN A 141 -0.05 -13.34 -12.78
C GLN A 141 1.04 -14.02 -13.63
N SER A 142 2.21 -13.40 -13.75
CA SER A 142 3.38 -13.98 -14.43
C SER A 142 4.09 -15.07 -13.61
N GLY A 143 3.79 -15.22 -12.31
CA GLY A 143 4.31 -16.30 -11.46
C GLY A 143 3.47 -17.59 -11.46
N LEU A 144 2.19 -17.51 -11.83
CA LEU A 144 1.29 -18.67 -11.93
C LEU A 144 1.22 -19.24 -13.36
N SER A 145 1.60 -18.47 -14.37
CA SER A 145 1.60 -18.93 -15.77
C SER A 145 2.79 -19.81 -16.15
N ASN A 146 3.81 -19.94 -15.28
CA ASN A 146 4.97 -20.81 -15.51
C ASN A 146 4.79 -22.26 -15.00
N GLN A 147 3.61 -22.65 -14.52
CA GLN A 147 3.32 -24.01 -14.06
C GLN A 147 2.32 -24.79 -14.93
N LEU A 148 2.00 -24.28 -16.13
CA LEU A 148 1.12 -24.97 -17.07
C LEU A 148 1.89 -25.21 -18.38
N ASP A 149 2.09 -26.48 -18.71
CA ASP A 149 2.47 -26.91 -20.08
C ASP A 149 1.39 -26.40 -21.08
N PRO A 150 1.74 -26.17 -22.37
CA PRO A 150 0.78 -25.89 -23.46
C PRO A 150 -0.50 -26.74 -23.50
N SER A 151 -0.52 -27.89 -22.82
CA SER A 151 -1.65 -28.81 -22.68
C SER A 151 -2.51 -28.63 -21.41
N GLY A 152 -2.20 -27.67 -20.53
CA GLY A 152 -3.04 -27.32 -19.37
C GLY A 152 -2.98 -28.29 -18.19
N GLN A 153 -1.88 -29.04 -18.05
CA GLN A 153 -1.64 -29.92 -16.89
C GLN A 153 -0.58 -29.33 -15.95
N LEU A 154 -0.76 -29.57 -14.64
CA LEU A 154 0.20 -29.21 -13.60
C LEU A 154 1.46 -30.07 -13.75
N ASP A 155 2.63 -29.42 -13.85
CA ASP A 155 3.92 -30.10 -13.92
C ASP A 155 4.14 -30.97 -12.67
N SER A 156 4.26 -32.29 -12.88
CA SER A 156 4.38 -33.29 -11.82
C SER A 156 5.83 -33.56 -11.40
N SER A 157 6.76 -32.65 -11.74
CA SER A 157 8.20 -32.85 -11.50
C SER A 157 8.67 -32.62 -10.06
N ASP A 158 7.78 -32.20 -9.14
CA ASP A 158 8.13 -31.91 -7.73
C ASP A 158 7.62 -32.97 -6.73
N GLN A 159 7.51 -34.23 -7.16
CA GLN A 159 7.43 -35.33 -6.20
C GLN A 159 8.78 -35.47 -5.48
N LEU A 160 8.84 -34.89 -4.28
CA LEU A 160 9.90 -35.10 -3.29
C LEU A 160 10.28 -36.59 -3.23
N ASP A 161 11.44 -36.91 -3.79
CA ASP A 161 11.99 -38.26 -3.82
C ASP A 161 12.39 -38.67 -2.38
N PRO A 162 11.70 -39.64 -1.74
CA PRO A 162 11.87 -39.94 -0.33
C PRO A 162 13.19 -40.67 0.01
N ASN A 163 14.08 -40.87 -0.97
CA ASN A 163 15.34 -41.61 -0.82
C ASN A 163 16.61 -40.78 -1.07
N ARG A 164 16.55 -39.44 -1.02
CA ARG A 164 17.76 -38.62 -1.12
C ARG A 164 18.59 -38.72 0.17
N GLN A 165 19.50 -39.69 0.21
CA GLN A 165 20.53 -39.81 1.24
C GLN A 165 21.31 -38.49 1.35
N LEU A 166 21.42 -37.98 2.57
CA LEU A 166 22.24 -36.82 2.93
C LEU A 166 23.70 -37.15 2.63
N ASP A 167 24.27 -36.46 1.65
CA ASP A 167 25.69 -36.56 1.28
C ASP A 167 26.53 -35.82 2.36
N PRO A 168 27.35 -36.51 3.18
CA PRO A 168 27.98 -35.89 4.36
C PRO A 168 29.15 -34.94 4.05
N ASN A 169 29.50 -34.71 2.78
CA ASN A 169 30.77 -34.08 2.41
C ASN A 169 30.65 -32.74 1.65
N ARG A 170 29.54 -32.02 1.77
CA ARG A 170 29.51 -30.61 1.32
C ARG A 170 30.02 -29.69 2.44
N GLN A 171 31.34 -29.53 2.53
CA GLN A 171 31.97 -28.44 3.27
C GLN A 171 32.04 -27.17 2.39
N LEU A 172 31.61 -26.06 3.02
CA LEU A 172 31.80 -24.62 2.74
C LEU A 172 31.61 -24.12 1.30
#